data_AF-A0A2E5EQ80-F1
#
_entry.id   AF-A0A2E5EQ80-F1
#
_cell.length_a   1.000
_cell.length_b   1.000
_cell.length_c   1.000
_cell.angle_alpha   90.00
_cell.angle_beta   90.00
_cell.angle_gamma   90.00
#
_symmetry.space_group_name_H-M   'P 1'
#
loop_
_entity.id
_entity.type
_entity.pdbx_description
1 polymer ?
#
loop_
_entity_poly.entity_id
_entity_poly.type
_entity_poly.pdbx_seq_one_letter_code
_entity_poly.pdbx_strand_id
1 'polypeptide(L)'
;MRSRRPNAGLVDEEQEYLQTPEPVPVPERFWSFETDGPFERCLVCHRSFRDEPVPYLIEKAYERDEVVLELAVCAICQTEMMREFSEASLKLMQHFIGEHVDVEAQMRQFSEQFAGDVEPWVSKCLIRRSPVDPKAGYRVAARCVGEVLDTRFPPNAISVAALEDMMKILSPQTKGFLNDFTEKYFGVPTGNDVPTILPV
;
A
#
# COMPACT_ATOMS: atom_id res chain seq x y z
N MET A 1 -67.13 22.98 9.74
CA MET A 1 -66.82 21.61 10.20
C MET A 1 -67.17 20.66 9.06
N ARG A 2 -66.32 19.84 8.44
CA ARG A 2 -64.96 19.39 8.71
C ARG A 2 -64.14 19.48 7.42
N SER A 3 -62.90 19.92 7.58
CA SER A 3 -61.82 19.90 6.61
C SER A 3 -61.34 18.46 6.39
N ARG A 4 -61.12 18.05 5.13
CA ARG A 4 -59.99 17.17 4.76
C ARG A 4 -59.44 17.63 3.41
N ARG A 5 -58.18 18.05 3.46
CA ARG A 5 -57.32 18.50 2.36
C ARG A 5 -56.91 17.32 1.47
N PRO A 6 -56.48 17.60 0.22
CA PRO A 6 -56.07 16.57 -0.74
C PRO A 6 -54.72 15.97 -0.35
N ASN A 7 -54.59 14.66 -0.51
CA ASN A 7 -53.31 13.96 -0.34
C ASN A 7 -52.49 14.16 -1.63
N ALA A 8 -51.58 15.13 -1.60
CA ALA A 8 -50.51 15.24 -2.58
C ALA A 8 -49.51 14.11 -2.27
N GLY A 9 -49.56 13.04 -3.05
CA GLY A 9 -48.51 12.03 -3.08
C GLY A 9 -47.25 12.68 -3.65
N LEU A 10 -46.26 12.90 -2.79
CA LEU A 10 -44.93 13.34 -3.18
C LEU A 10 -43.91 12.43 -2.52
N VAL A 11 -42.95 12.05 -3.37
CA VAL A 11 -41.64 11.45 -3.18
C VAL A 11 -41.57 9.96 -2.80
N ASP A 12 -41.32 9.17 -3.86
CA ASP A 12 -40.60 7.91 -3.82
C ASP A 12 -39.26 8.13 -3.10
N GLU A 13 -39.20 7.71 -1.84
CA GLU A 13 -37.94 7.53 -1.11
C GLU A 13 -37.34 6.17 -1.51
N GLU A 14 -36.90 6.05 -2.77
CA GLU A 14 -35.88 5.05 -3.12
C GLU A 14 -34.59 5.47 -2.45
N GLN A 15 -34.45 5.07 -1.17
CA GLN A 15 -33.18 5.03 -0.47
C GLN A 15 -32.28 4.08 -1.26
N GLU A 16 -31.43 4.65 -2.11
CA GLU A 16 -30.27 3.99 -2.69
C GLU A 16 -29.38 3.57 -1.52
N TYR A 17 -29.59 2.34 -1.04
CA TYR A 17 -28.74 1.68 -0.08
C TYR A 17 -27.34 1.63 -0.71
N LEU A 18 -26.48 2.56 -0.33
CA LEU A 18 -25.05 2.51 -0.61
C LEU A 18 -24.54 1.15 -0.13
N GLN A 19 -24.42 0.20 -1.05
CA GLN A 19 -23.87 -1.11 -0.78
C GLN A 19 -22.42 -0.89 -0.35
N THR A 20 -22.15 -0.98 0.95
CA THR A 20 -20.77 -1.06 1.44
C THR A 20 -20.20 -2.38 0.91
N PRO A 21 -19.13 -2.36 0.11
CA PRO A 21 -18.54 -3.58 -0.41
C PRO A 21 -18.15 -4.49 0.76
N GLU A 22 -18.32 -5.80 0.58
CA GLU A 22 -17.95 -6.77 1.61
C GLU A 22 -16.47 -6.64 1.99
N PRO A 23 -16.13 -6.78 3.28
CA PRO A 23 -14.74 -6.69 3.73
C PRO A 23 -13.90 -7.78 3.06
N VAL A 24 -12.82 -7.38 2.39
CA VAL A 24 -11.89 -8.32 1.77
C VAL A 24 -10.79 -8.66 2.79
N PRO A 25 -10.65 -9.92 3.21
CA PRO A 25 -9.59 -10.32 4.14
C PRO A 25 -8.21 -10.04 3.54
N VAL A 26 -7.19 -9.86 4.39
CA VAL A 26 -5.80 -9.72 3.91
C VAL A 26 -5.43 -10.96 3.08
N PRO A 27 -5.10 -10.82 1.78
CA PRO A 27 -4.76 -11.95 0.92
C PRO A 27 -3.47 -12.65 1.38
N GLU A 28 -3.36 -13.96 1.14
CA GLU A 28 -2.16 -14.77 1.46
C GLU A 28 -0.88 -14.18 0.89
N ARG A 29 -0.98 -13.53 -0.27
CA ARG A 29 0.10 -12.78 -0.91
C ARG A 29 0.78 -11.75 0.01
N PHE A 30 0.05 -11.26 1.00
CA PHE A 30 0.47 -10.27 2.00
C PHE A 30 0.53 -10.83 3.42
N TRP A 31 0.41 -12.14 3.62
CA TRP A 31 0.66 -12.75 4.92
C TRP A 31 2.15 -12.69 5.27
N SER A 32 2.46 -12.68 6.56
CA SER A 32 3.81 -12.86 7.05
C SER A 32 4.29 -14.26 6.70
N PHE A 33 5.48 -14.31 6.11
CA PHE A 33 6.21 -15.53 5.83
C PHE A 33 6.65 -16.22 7.13
N GLU A 34 7.02 -15.45 8.16
CA GLU A 34 7.46 -16.02 9.45
C GLU A 34 6.33 -16.78 10.16
N THR A 35 5.11 -16.22 10.17
CA THR A 35 4.00 -16.79 10.95
C THR A 35 2.98 -17.57 10.12
N ASP A 36 3.11 -17.59 8.79
CA ASP A 36 2.15 -18.20 7.87
C ASP A 36 0.71 -17.68 8.11
N GLY A 37 0.56 -16.36 8.17
CA GLY A 37 -0.71 -15.71 8.49
C GLY A 37 -0.64 -14.18 8.44
N PRO A 38 -1.75 -13.46 8.67
CA PRO A 38 -1.76 -11.99 8.68
C PRO A 38 -0.75 -11.41 9.68
N PHE A 39 -0.15 -10.28 9.34
CA PHE A 39 0.70 -9.54 10.28
C PHE A 39 -0.13 -9.11 11.49
N GLU A 40 0.37 -9.39 12.69
CA GLU A 40 -0.34 -9.03 13.93
C GLU A 40 0.10 -7.68 14.51
N ARG A 41 1.34 -7.24 14.24
CA ARG A 41 1.96 -6.10 14.91
C ARG A 41 2.82 -5.24 14.00
N CYS A 42 2.88 -3.95 14.30
CA CYS A 42 3.82 -3.02 13.67
C CYS A 42 5.28 -3.38 14.01
N LEU A 43 6.14 -3.48 12.99
CA LEU A 43 7.57 -3.73 13.15
C LEU A 43 8.28 -2.69 14.03
N VAL A 44 7.83 -1.42 13.97
CA VAL A 44 8.52 -0.29 14.61
C VAL A 44 8.06 -0.08 16.05
N CYS A 45 6.74 -0.09 16.30
CA CYS A 45 6.18 0.25 17.61
C CYS A 45 5.47 -0.91 18.31
N HIS A 46 5.41 -2.10 17.69
CA HIS A 46 4.81 -3.33 18.23
C HIS A 46 3.32 -3.26 18.58
N ARG A 47 2.64 -2.16 18.21
CA ARG A 47 1.18 -2.01 18.30
C ARG A 47 0.48 -3.15 17.56
N SER A 48 -0.56 -3.70 18.17
CA SER A 48 -1.43 -4.72 17.59
C SER A 48 -2.28 -4.10 16.47
N PHE A 49 -2.29 -4.72 15.29
CA PHE A 49 -3.18 -4.33 14.20
C PHE A 49 -4.62 -4.81 14.44
N ARG A 50 -4.81 -5.88 15.22
CA ARG A 50 -6.13 -6.43 15.55
C ARG A 50 -6.82 -5.63 16.65
N ASP A 51 -6.12 -5.32 17.74
CA ASP A 51 -6.73 -4.73 18.95
C ASP A 51 -6.93 -3.22 18.82
N GLU A 52 -6.04 -2.56 18.07
CA GLU A 52 -6.06 -1.12 17.86
C GLU A 52 -5.94 -0.84 16.34
N PRO A 53 -7.01 -1.08 15.56
CA PRO A 53 -6.94 -1.09 14.10
C PRO A 53 -6.66 0.32 13.57
N VAL A 54 -5.39 0.56 13.31
CA VAL A 54 -4.87 1.69 12.55
C VAL A 54 -4.52 1.21 11.15
N PRO A 55 -4.61 2.06 10.11
CA PRO A 55 -4.10 1.68 8.80
C PRO A 55 -2.62 1.31 8.89
N TYR A 56 -2.21 0.32 8.12
CA TYR A 56 -0.83 -0.12 8.04
C TYR A 56 -0.47 -0.53 6.61
N LEU A 57 0.82 -0.42 6.30
CA LEU A 57 1.39 -0.85 5.04
C LEU A 57 2.12 -2.17 5.27
N ILE A 58 1.81 -3.16 4.44
CA ILE A 58 2.62 -4.36 4.26
C ILE A 58 3.48 -4.16 3.03
N GLU A 59 4.77 -4.47 3.13
CA GLU A 59 5.70 -4.51 1.99
C GLU A 59 6.47 -5.83 2.03
N LYS A 60 6.57 -6.50 0.87
CA LYS A 60 7.39 -7.71 0.70
C LYS A 60 8.30 -7.55 -0.51
N ALA A 61 9.56 -7.93 -0.37
CA ALA A 61 10.53 -8.01 -1.46
C ALA A 61 10.76 -9.46 -1.85
N TYR A 62 10.78 -9.71 -3.16
CA TYR A 62 10.99 -11.01 -3.77
C TYR A 62 12.27 -11.00 -4.59
N GLU A 63 13.10 -12.04 -4.43
CA GLU A 63 14.19 -12.38 -5.33
C GLU A 63 14.06 -13.83 -5.76
N ARG A 64 14.06 -14.12 -7.07
CA ARG A 64 13.90 -15.48 -7.62
C ARG A 64 12.70 -16.23 -7.03
N ASP A 65 11.58 -15.52 -6.87
CA ASP A 65 10.33 -15.97 -6.23
C ASP A 65 10.40 -16.26 -4.72
N GLU A 66 11.51 -15.98 -4.04
CA GLU A 66 11.63 -16.10 -2.59
C GLU A 66 11.45 -14.75 -1.90
N VAL A 67 10.73 -14.73 -0.78
CA VAL A 67 10.62 -13.54 0.06
C VAL A 67 11.94 -13.33 0.78
N VAL A 68 12.66 -12.26 0.43
CA VAL A 68 13.95 -11.91 1.06
C VAL A 68 13.80 -10.87 2.17
N LEU A 69 12.72 -10.09 2.12
CA LEU A 69 12.37 -9.10 3.13
C LEU A 69 10.86 -8.95 3.21
N GLU A 70 10.35 -8.80 4.42
CA GLU A 70 8.97 -8.42 4.66
C GLU A 70 8.84 -7.50 5.87
N LEU A 71 7.86 -6.61 5.83
CA LEU A 71 7.55 -5.71 6.93
C LEU A 71 6.07 -5.34 6.94
N ALA A 72 5.57 -5.04 8.13
CA ALA A 72 4.31 -4.35 8.32
C ALA A 72 4.50 -3.16 9.26
N VAL A 73 4.10 -1.97 8.82
CA VAL A 73 4.31 -0.71 9.57
C VAL A 73 3.02 0.08 9.63
N CYS A 74 2.60 0.49 10.83
CA CYS A 74 1.41 1.31 10.99
C CYS A 74 1.60 2.69 10.35
N ALA A 75 0.51 3.31 9.90
CA ALA A 75 0.51 4.60 9.22
C ALA A 75 1.14 5.72 10.07
N ILE A 76 1.09 5.60 11.40
CA ILE A 76 1.76 6.53 12.33
C ILE A 76 3.28 6.41 12.15
N CYS A 77 3.83 5.20 12.28
CA CYS A 77 5.25 4.96 12.10
C CYS A 77 5.71 5.26 10.68
N GLN A 78 4.92 4.93 9.66
CA GLN A 78 5.20 5.31 8.27
C GLN A 78 5.32 6.84 8.12
N THR A 79 4.41 7.59 8.73
CA THR A 79 4.45 9.06 8.71
C THR A 79 5.70 9.60 9.39
N GLU A 80 6.08 9.06 10.55
CA GLU A 80 7.32 9.45 11.23
C GLU A 80 8.56 9.09 10.40
N MET A 81 8.58 7.93 9.75
CA MET A 81 9.68 7.53 8.84
C MET A 81 9.83 8.52 7.67
N MET A 82 8.71 8.97 7.08
CA MET A 82 8.75 9.97 6.01
C MET A 82 9.25 11.36 6.48
N ARG A 83 9.18 11.69 7.77
CA ARG A 83 9.73 12.96 8.29
C ARG A 83 11.26 12.99 8.30
N GLU A 84 11.90 11.84 8.29
CA GLU A 84 13.36 11.73 8.18
C GLU A 84 13.86 11.96 6.74
N PHE A 85 12.95 11.92 5.76
CA PHE A 85 13.29 12.19 4.38
C PHE A 85 13.54 13.69 4.18
N SER A 86 14.55 14.03 3.40
CA SER A 86 14.76 15.42 3.01
C SER A 86 13.58 15.94 2.16
N GLU A 87 13.21 17.21 2.35
CA GLU A 87 12.15 17.86 1.54
C GLU A 87 12.38 17.72 0.03
N ALA A 88 13.64 17.80 -0.41
CA ALA A 88 14.01 17.62 -1.80
C ALA A 88 13.66 16.22 -2.32
N SER A 89 13.93 15.17 -1.53
CA SER A 89 13.58 13.79 -1.92
C SER A 89 12.07 13.59 -1.98
N LEU A 90 11.32 14.14 -1.02
CA LEU A 90 9.86 14.07 -1.03
C LEU A 90 9.27 14.69 -2.30
N LYS A 91 9.71 15.91 -2.66
CA LYS A 91 9.27 16.60 -3.88
C LYS A 91 9.65 15.83 -5.15
N LEU A 92 10.88 15.33 -5.23
CA LEU A 92 11.34 14.55 -6.38
C LEU A 92 10.58 13.24 -6.54
N MET A 93 10.31 12.51 -5.44
CA MET A 93 9.50 11.29 -5.49
C MET A 93 8.05 11.58 -5.90
N GLN A 94 7.42 12.61 -5.33
CA GLN A 94 6.05 13.01 -5.71
C GLN A 94 5.98 13.34 -7.20
N HIS A 95 6.96 14.10 -7.71
CA HIS A 95 7.04 14.42 -9.13
C HIS A 95 7.25 13.17 -9.98
N PHE A 96 8.21 12.32 -9.63
CA PHE A 96 8.51 11.08 -10.35
C PHE A 96 7.30 10.15 -10.42
N ILE A 97 6.58 9.95 -9.29
CA ILE A 97 5.36 9.13 -9.27
C ILE A 97 4.29 9.77 -10.15
N GLY A 98 4.06 11.08 -10.03
CA GLY A 98 3.06 11.80 -10.82
C GLY A 98 3.33 11.79 -12.34
N GLU A 99 4.60 11.71 -12.76
CA GLU A 99 4.95 11.58 -14.18
C GLU A 99 4.71 10.18 -14.76
N HIS A 100 4.78 9.14 -13.92
CA HIS A 100 4.73 7.74 -14.37
C HIS A 100 3.37 7.06 -14.08
N VAL A 101 2.69 7.50 -13.03
CA VAL A 101 1.50 6.86 -12.47
C VAL A 101 0.33 7.84 -12.53
N ASP A 102 -0.70 7.46 -13.28
CA ASP A 102 -2.01 8.12 -13.21
C ASP A 102 -2.76 7.56 -11.99
N VAL A 103 -2.52 8.15 -10.82
CA VAL A 103 -3.04 7.67 -9.53
C VAL A 103 -4.57 7.65 -9.54
N GLU A 104 -5.21 8.67 -10.11
CA GLU A 104 -6.66 8.76 -10.19
C GLU A 104 -7.24 7.64 -11.08
N ALA A 105 -6.63 7.38 -12.24
CA ALA A 105 -7.05 6.28 -13.08
C ALA A 105 -6.83 4.92 -12.42
N GLN A 106 -5.72 4.74 -11.70
CA GLN A 106 -5.44 3.50 -10.95
C GLN A 106 -6.49 3.28 -9.85
N MET A 107 -6.81 4.29 -9.06
CA MET A 107 -7.83 4.20 -8.01
C MET A 107 -9.21 3.89 -8.58
N ARG A 108 -9.60 4.57 -9.67
CA ARG A 108 -10.89 4.31 -10.35
C ARG A 108 -10.94 2.88 -10.90
N GLN A 109 -9.90 2.46 -11.63
CA GLN A 109 -9.84 1.11 -12.19
C GLN A 109 -9.91 0.06 -11.08
N PHE A 110 -9.23 0.30 -9.96
CA PHE A 110 -9.27 -0.60 -8.81
C PHE A 110 -10.67 -0.71 -8.22
N SER A 111 -11.30 0.43 -7.95
CA SER A 111 -12.67 0.46 -7.43
C SER A 111 -13.69 -0.21 -8.36
N GLU A 112 -13.49 -0.17 -9.68
CA GLU A 112 -14.42 -0.74 -10.67
C GLU A 112 -14.17 -2.23 -10.95
N GLN A 113 -12.92 -2.69 -10.87
CA GLN A 113 -12.51 -4.02 -11.34
C GLN A 113 -12.09 -4.98 -10.23
N PHE A 114 -11.86 -4.47 -9.00
CA PHE A 114 -11.43 -5.33 -7.91
C PHE A 114 -12.54 -6.29 -7.48
N ALA A 115 -12.28 -7.58 -7.68
CA ALA A 115 -13.20 -8.66 -7.37
C ALA A 115 -12.65 -9.59 -6.24
N GLY A 116 -11.85 -9.03 -5.34
CA GLY A 116 -11.24 -9.78 -4.22
C GLY A 116 -9.91 -10.47 -4.55
N ASP A 117 -9.46 -10.43 -5.82
CA ASP A 117 -8.16 -10.96 -6.24
C ASP A 117 -7.14 -9.82 -6.46
N VAL A 118 -6.00 -9.93 -5.79
CA VAL A 118 -4.91 -8.94 -5.84
C VAL A 118 -3.86 -9.23 -6.90
N GLU A 119 -3.79 -10.47 -7.43
CA GLU A 119 -2.74 -10.87 -8.37
C GLU A 119 -2.67 -10.00 -9.64
N PRO A 120 -3.79 -9.60 -10.27
CA PRO A 120 -3.74 -8.70 -11.41
C PRO A 120 -3.02 -7.36 -11.12
N TRP A 121 -3.13 -6.87 -9.89
CA TRP A 121 -2.60 -5.58 -9.43
C TRP A 121 -1.12 -5.62 -9.06
N VAL A 122 -0.62 -6.80 -8.66
CA VAL A 122 0.79 -7.00 -8.32
C VAL A 122 1.59 -7.71 -9.43
N SER A 123 0.94 -8.12 -10.52
CA SER A 123 1.60 -8.75 -11.67
C SER A 123 2.41 -7.79 -12.56
N LYS A 124 2.17 -6.48 -12.44
CA LYS A 124 2.82 -5.43 -13.24
C LYS A 124 3.41 -4.36 -12.33
N CYS A 125 4.55 -3.83 -12.74
CA CYS A 125 5.16 -2.70 -12.05
C CYS A 125 4.30 -1.45 -12.21
N LEU A 126 3.95 -0.79 -11.10
CA LEU A 126 3.14 0.42 -11.07
C LEU A 126 3.75 1.55 -11.92
N ILE A 127 5.08 1.73 -11.82
CA ILE A 127 5.82 2.81 -12.49
C ILE A 127 6.09 2.48 -13.97
N ARG A 128 6.55 1.25 -14.25
CA ARG A 128 6.99 0.85 -15.60
C ARG A 128 5.90 0.24 -16.47
N ARG A 129 4.79 -0.21 -15.86
CA ARG A 129 3.64 -0.90 -16.48
C ARG A 129 3.99 -2.24 -17.16
N SER A 130 5.25 -2.64 -17.15
CA SER A 130 5.72 -3.94 -17.59
C SER A 130 5.41 -5.01 -16.53
N PRO A 131 5.26 -6.29 -16.93
CA PRO A 131 5.24 -7.40 -15.99
C PRO A 131 6.46 -7.36 -15.07
N VAL A 132 6.26 -7.75 -13.80
CA VAL A 132 7.40 -8.00 -12.90
C VAL A 132 8.11 -9.30 -13.34
N ASP A 133 9.43 -9.33 -13.22
CA ASP A 133 10.23 -10.52 -13.51
C ASP A 133 10.69 -11.15 -12.20
N PRO A 134 10.17 -12.34 -11.84
CA PRO A 134 10.65 -13.11 -10.70
C PRO A 134 12.16 -13.27 -10.60
N LYS A 135 12.84 -13.44 -11.74
CA LYS A 135 14.28 -13.68 -11.77
C LYS A 135 15.08 -12.42 -11.44
N ALA A 136 14.56 -11.26 -11.80
CA ALA A 136 15.16 -9.96 -11.51
C ALA A 136 14.83 -9.46 -10.10
N GLY A 137 13.70 -9.92 -9.56
CA GLY A 137 13.17 -9.46 -8.28
C GLY A 137 12.23 -8.28 -8.41
N TYR A 138 11.39 -8.11 -7.40
CA TYR A 138 10.36 -7.07 -7.34
C TYR A 138 9.84 -6.94 -5.91
N ARG A 139 9.07 -5.89 -5.66
CA ARG A 139 8.39 -5.68 -4.39
C ARG A 139 6.91 -5.59 -4.60
N VAL A 140 6.15 -6.01 -3.60
CA VAL A 140 4.70 -5.82 -3.54
C VAL A 140 4.35 -5.08 -2.26
N ALA A 141 3.32 -4.24 -2.33
CA ALA A 141 2.82 -3.52 -1.17
C ALA A 141 1.29 -3.44 -1.16
N ALA A 142 0.70 -3.48 0.03
CA ALA A 142 -0.72 -3.32 0.24
C ALA A 142 -1.00 -2.55 1.52
N ARG A 143 -2.10 -1.78 1.52
CA ARG A 143 -2.63 -1.14 2.72
C ARG A 143 -3.73 -1.98 3.31
N CYS A 144 -3.73 -2.09 4.63
CA CYS A 144 -4.70 -2.87 5.38
C CYS A 144 -5.17 -2.07 6.60
N VAL A 145 -6.34 -2.43 7.14
CA VAL A 145 -6.86 -1.92 8.41
C VAL A 145 -7.42 -3.11 9.19
N GLY A 146 -6.88 -3.41 10.37
CA GLY A 146 -7.21 -4.66 11.06
C GLY A 146 -6.87 -5.88 10.20
N GLU A 147 -7.86 -6.73 9.97
CA GLU A 147 -7.71 -7.99 9.22
C GLU A 147 -8.20 -7.91 7.77
N VAL A 148 -8.41 -6.69 7.26
CA VAL A 148 -8.92 -6.47 5.91
C VAL A 148 -8.01 -5.60 5.06
N LEU A 149 -8.01 -5.87 3.76
CA LEU A 149 -7.40 -5.02 2.75
C LEU A 149 -8.14 -3.68 2.69
N ASP A 150 -7.39 -2.57 2.67
CA ASP A 150 -7.95 -1.24 2.46
C ASP A 150 -8.24 -1.03 0.98
N THR A 151 -9.47 -1.33 0.56
CA THR A 151 -9.90 -1.30 -0.84
C THR A 151 -9.96 0.11 -1.46
N ARG A 152 -9.64 1.16 -0.69
CA ARG A 152 -9.47 2.52 -1.22
C ARG A 152 -8.14 2.70 -1.95
N PHE A 153 -7.16 1.84 -1.69
CA PHE A 153 -5.83 1.92 -2.27
C PHE A 153 -5.48 0.60 -2.97
N PRO A 154 -5.14 0.63 -4.27
CA PRO A 154 -4.74 -0.59 -4.96
C PRO A 154 -3.45 -1.14 -4.33
N PRO A 155 -3.37 -2.46 -4.08
CA PRO A 155 -2.08 -3.09 -3.91
C PRO A 155 -1.26 -2.90 -5.19
N ASN A 156 0.06 -2.85 -5.07
CA ASN A 156 0.92 -2.54 -6.20
C ASN A 156 2.20 -3.34 -6.14
N ALA A 157 2.87 -3.45 -7.28
CA ALA A 157 4.22 -3.97 -7.37
C ALA A 157 5.18 -2.95 -7.96
N ILE A 158 6.44 -3.02 -7.54
CA ILE A 158 7.53 -2.19 -8.06
C ILE A 158 8.68 -3.12 -8.48
N SER A 159 9.09 -3.03 -9.75
CA SER A 159 10.24 -3.79 -10.26
C SER A 159 11.55 -3.24 -9.70
N VAL A 160 12.60 -4.07 -9.62
CA VAL A 160 13.94 -3.61 -9.22
C VAL A 160 14.44 -2.45 -10.09
N ALA A 161 14.21 -2.49 -11.40
CA ALA A 161 14.58 -1.37 -12.29
C ALA A 161 13.88 -0.05 -11.92
N ALA A 162 12.61 -0.09 -11.51
CA ALA A 162 11.89 1.09 -11.05
C ALA A 162 12.40 1.58 -9.69
N LEU A 163 12.71 0.66 -8.78
CA LEU A 163 13.33 0.99 -7.48
C LEU A 163 14.67 1.68 -7.66
N GLU A 164 15.51 1.18 -8.58
CA GLU A 164 16.80 1.81 -8.89
C GLU A 164 16.64 3.25 -9.39
N ASP A 165 15.63 3.53 -10.21
CA ASP A 165 15.36 4.90 -10.66
C ASP A 165 14.88 5.80 -9.53
N MET A 166 14.00 5.29 -8.67
CA MET A 166 13.59 6.00 -7.46
C MET A 166 14.80 6.27 -6.56
N MET A 167 15.68 5.30 -6.35
CA MET A 167 16.88 5.49 -5.54
C MET A 167 17.82 6.55 -6.14
N LYS A 168 17.92 6.68 -7.47
CA LYS A 168 18.78 7.71 -8.11
C LYS A 168 18.36 9.14 -7.75
N ILE A 169 17.07 9.40 -7.58
CA ILE A 169 16.55 10.74 -7.28
C ILE A 169 16.57 11.11 -5.79
N LEU A 170 16.83 10.15 -4.89
CA LEU A 170 16.92 10.43 -3.45
C LEU A 170 18.23 11.11 -3.07
N SER A 171 18.14 12.02 -2.10
CA SER A 171 19.28 12.68 -1.51
C SER A 171 20.12 11.71 -0.65
N PRO A 172 21.40 12.04 -0.38
CA PRO A 172 22.23 11.24 0.53
C PRO A 172 21.61 11.06 1.92
N GLN A 173 20.93 12.08 2.46
CA GLN A 173 20.25 12.02 3.75
C GLN A 173 19.16 10.93 3.75
N THR A 174 18.26 10.98 2.77
CA THR A 174 17.14 10.02 2.68
C THR A 174 17.65 8.60 2.49
N LYS A 175 18.68 8.41 1.64
CA LYS A 175 19.35 7.11 1.45
C LYS A 175 19.99 6.61 2.73
N GLY A 176 20.65 7.49 3.48
CA GLY A 176 21.23 7.18 4.78
C GLY A 176 20.18 6.65 5.75
N PHE A 177 19.08 7.37 5.92
CA PHE A 177 17.97 6.93 6.77
C PHE A 177 17.42 5.56 6.35
N LEU A 178 17.18 5.34 5.05
CA LEU A 178 16.68 4.06 4.54
C LEU A 178 17.64 2.90 4.84
N ASN A 179 18.95 3.15 4.69
CA ASN A 179 19.98 2.17 5.03
C ASN A 179 20.00 1.89 6.54
N ASP A 180 20.01 2.94 7.36
CA ASP A 180 20.02 2.83 8.83
C ASP A 180 18.78 2.09 9.35
N PHE A 181 17.61 2.36 8.76
CA PHE A 181 16.37 1.64 9.06
C PHE A 181 16.52 0.15 8.72
N THR A 182 17.04 -0.16 7.54
CA THR A 182 17.19 -1.53 7.07
C THR A 182 18.17 -2.30 7.95
N GLU A 183 19.32 -1.71 8.27
CA GLU A 183 20.31 -2.29 9.18
C GLU A 183 19.73 -2.52 10.58
N LYS A 184 18.99 -1.54 11.12
CA LYS A 184 18.39 -1.63 12.45
C LYS A 184 17.40 -2.79 12.60
N TYR A 185 16.56 -3.01 11.60
CA TYR A 185 15.45 -3.99 11.71
C TYR A 185 15.76 -5.34 11.05
N PHE A 186 16.67 -5.39 10.07
CA PHE A 186 16.97 -6.60 9.31
C PHE A 186 18.44 -7.03 9.38
N GLY A 187 19.33 -6.21 9.96
CA GLY A 187 20.73 -6.57 10.22
C GLY A 187 21.64 -6.62 8.98
N VAL A 188 21.12 -6.36 7.78
CA VAL A 188 21.88 -6.34 6.53
C VAL A 188 21.54 -5.08 5.70
N PRO A 189 22.52 -4.19 5.45
CA PRO A 189 22.38 -3.17 4.42
C PRO A 189 22.76 -3.76 3.07
N THR A 190 21.79 -4.32 2.35
CA THR A 190 22.01 -4.92 1.02
C THR A 190 21.40 -4.07 -0.08
N GLY A 191 21.96 -2.88 -0.32
CA GLY A 191 21.70 -2.06 -1.52
C GLY A 191 20.21 -1.83 -1.85
N ASN A 192 19.66 -2.65 -2.74
CA ASN A 192 18.26 -2.63 -3.19
C ASN A 192 17.28 -3.31 -2.20
N ASP A 193 17.65 -3.54 -0.94
CA ASP A 193 16.77 -4.12 0.09
C ASP A 193 16.21 -3.08 1.07
N VAL A 194 16.25 -1.80 0.68
CA VAL A 194 15.65 -0.72 1.47
C VAL A 194 14.13 -0.66 1.29
N PRO A 195 13.29 -0.43 2.29
CA PRO A 195 11.85 -0.32 2.10
C PRO A 195 11.47 0.82 1.13
N THR A 196 10.42 0.63 0.32
CA THR A 196 10.02 1.58 -0.72
C THR A 196 9.42 2.85 -0.13
N ILE A 197 8.76 2.76 1.04
CA ILE A 197 8.10 3.86 1.80
C ILE A 197 7.59 4.97 0.86
N LEU A 198 6.62 4.64 0.01
CA LEU A 198 6.07 5.60 -0.93
C LEU A 198 5.38 6.75 -0.17
N PRO A 199 5.61 8.01 -0.54
CA PRO A 199 4.84 9.12 -0.01
C PRO A 199 3.37 8.91 -0.36
N VAL A 200 2.52 9.11 0.64
CA VAL A 200 1.05 8.98 0.55
C VAL A 200 0.45 10.22 -0.10
#